data_AF-A0A7G9Y079-F1
#
_entry.id   AF-A0A7G9Y079-F1
#
_cell.length_a   1.000
_cell.length_b   1.000
_cell.length_c   1.000
_cell.angle_alpha   90.00
_cell.angle_beta   90.00
_cell.angle_gamma   90.00
#
_symmetry.space_group_name_H-M   'P 1'
#
loop_
_entity.id
_entity.type
_entity.pdbx_description
1 polymer ?
#
loop_
_entity_poly.entity_id
_entity_poly.type
_entity_poly.pdbx_seq_one_letter_code
_entity_poly.pdbx_strand_id
1 'polypeptide(L)'
;MEARTVSAAGHVGLVSSCRQGDVTAQKFAGDVCVPFSDDIRSTLTALLDMRWVDVQSELSEGDWVEFQRLCLPESPDFIMDLLDYYAFFTYSMFRGQVRG
;
A
#
# COMPACT_ATOMS: atom_id res chain seq x y z
N MET A 1 18.07 -13.83 16.38
CA MET A 1 17.22 -12.85 17.07
C MET A 1 16.56 -12.03 15.98
N GLU A 2 15.31 -12.32 15.65
CA GLU A 2 14.66 -11.84 14.43
C GLU A 2 14.18 -10.40 14.59
N ALA A 3 14.71 -9.51 13.75
CA ALA A 3 14.20 -8.15 13.61
C ALA A 3 12.87 -8.21 12.84
N ARG A 4 11.75 -7.93 13.53
CA ARG A 4 10.45 -7.81 12.87
C ARG A 4 10.28 -6.38 12.38
N THR A 5 10.34 -6.20 11.06
CA THR A 5 10.02 -4.95 10.38
C THR A 5 8.50 -4.80 10.35
N VAL A 6 7.97 -3.73 10.94
CA VAL A 6 6.58 -3.33 10.75
C VAL A 6 6.58 -2.25 9.67
N SER A 7 6.10 -2.59 8.48
CA SER A 7 5.81 -1.63 7.41
C SER A 7 4.35 -1.25 7.51
N ALA A 8 4.06 0.02 7.75
CA ALA A 8 2.70 0.55 7.71
C ALA A 8 2.64 1.64 6.64
N ALA A 9 1.88 1.40 5.57
CA ALA A 9 1.44 2.43 4.64
C ALA A 9 -0.08 2.54 4.80
N GLY A 10 -0.61 3.75 4.99
CA GLY A 10 -2.06 3.98 4.85
C GLY A 10 -2.94 3.73 6.07
N HIS A 11 -2.48 4.03 7.28
CA HIS A 11 -3.33 4.48 8.39
C HIS A 11 -2.42 5.23 9.36
N VAL A 12 -2.91 6.19 10.13
CA VAL A 12 -2.16 6.73 11.28
C VAL A 12 -2.08 5.63 12.33
N GLY A 13 -1.25 4.62 12.07
CA GLY A 13 -0.91 3.58 13.02
C GLY A 13 -0.04 4.24 14.07
N LEU A 14 -0.56 4.37 15.28
CA LEU A 14 0.22 4.69 16.46
C LEU A 14 1.34 3.65 16.53
N VAL A 15 2.59 4.08 16.33
CA VAL A 15 3.77 3.24 16.58
C VAL A 15 3.85 3.05 18.10
N SER A 16 3.09 2.08 18.59
CA SER A 16 2.73 1.96 20.01
C SER A 16 3.85 1.44 20.90
N SER A 17 4.95 0.93 20.34
CA SER A 17 6.01 0.25 21.11
C SER A 17 7.44 0.73 20.85
N CYS A 18 7.66 1.69 19.94
CA CYS A 18 8.99 2.25 19.75
C CYS A 18 9.24 3.34 20.80
N ARG A 19 10.34 3.24 21.54
CA ARG A 19 10.76 4.32 22.45
C ARG A 19 11.09 5.56 21.62
N GLN A 20 10.61 6.72 22.07
CA GLN A 20 10.93 8.05 21.54
C GLN A 20 12.47 8.21 21.48
N GLY A 21 13.07 8.00 20.30
CA GLY A 21 14.53 8.03 20.14
C GLY A 21 15.03 7.52 18.78
N ASP A 22 14.52 6.37 18.32
CA ASP A 22 14.97 5.73 17.07
C ASP A 22 13.80 5.38 16.12
N VAL A 23 12.82 6.29 15.99
CA VAL A 23 11.80 6.17 14.94
C VAL A 23 12.17 7.11 13.81
N THR A 24 12.45 6.57 12.64
CA THR A 24 12.63 7.37 11.42
C THR A 24 11.38 7.26 10.56
N ALA A 25 10.95 8.41 10.02
CA ALA A 25 9.90 8.47 9.02
C ALA A 25 10.51 8.99 7.72
N GLN A 26 10.31 8.27 6.63
CA GLN A 26 10.75 8.68 5.31
C GLN A 26 9.53 8.79 4.39
N LYS A 27 9.40 9.95 3.74
CA LYS A 27 8.34 10.20 2.76
C LYS A 27 8.81 9.77 1.38
N PHE A 28 7.94 9.09 0.67
CA PHE A 28 8.10 8.72 -0.72
C PHE A 28 6.93 9.29 -1.51
N ALA A 29 7.24 9.92 -2.63
CA ALA A 29 6.28 10.37 -3.61
C ALA A 29 6.82 9.98 -4.97
N GLY A 30 5.94 9.51 -5.85
CA GLY A 30 6.32 9.13 -7.19
C GLY A 30 5.11 8.98 -8.08
N ASP A 31 5.38 9.02 -9.37
CA ASP A 31 4.44 8.71 -10.43
C ASP A 31 5.02 7.68 -11.37
N VAL A 32 4.15 6.89 -11.98
CA VAL A 32 4.49 5.88 -12.96
C VAL A 32 3.46 5.87 -14.08
N CYS A 33 3.95 5.69 -15.29
CA CYS A 33 3.16 5.52 -16.50
C CYS A 33 3.44 4.15 -17.10
N VAL A 34 2.46 3.59 -17.80
CA VAL A 34 2.61 2.35 -18.57
C VAL A 34 3.65 2.45 -19.69
N PRO A 35 4.25 1.33 -20.12
CA PRO A 35 4.09 -0.02 -19.55
C PRO A 35 4.86 -0.19 -18.24
N PHE A 36 4.23 -0.82 -17.24
CA PHE A 36 4.89 -1.11 -15.97
C PHE A 36 5.83 -2.30 -16.11
N SER A 37 7.00 -2.22 -15.48
CA SER A 37 7.81 -3.41 -15.20
C SER A 37 7.16 -4.26 -14.11
N ASP A 38 7.53 -5.53 -14.01
CA ASP A 38 7.02 -6.44 -12.99
C ASP A 38 7.26 -5.91 -11.57
N ASP A 39 8.41 -5.28 -11.31
CA ASP A 39 8.75 -4.67 -10.02
C ASP A 39 7.81 -3.52 -9.65
N ILE A 40 7.50 -2.65 -10.63
CA ILE A 40 6.58 -1.53 -10.42
C ILE A 40 5.16 -2.05 -10.20
N ARG A 41 4.73 -3.04 -11.00
CA ARG A 41 3.42 -3.68 -10.84
C ARG A 41 3.28 -4.30 -9.44
N SER A 42 4.28 -5.07 -8.98
CA SER A 42 4.29 -5.64 -7.63
C SER A 42 4.26 -4.56 -6.54
N THR A 43 4.97 -3.45 -6.74
CA THR A 43 5.00 -2.34 -5.78
C THR A 43 3.64 -1.66 -5.67
N LEU A 44 3.00 -1.34 -6.81
CA LEU A 44 1.68 -0.72 -6.84
C LEU A 44 0.61 -1.65 -6.25
N THR A 45 0.66 -2.95 -6.53
CA THR A 45 -0.25 -3.93 -5.92
C THR A 45 -0.09 -3.96 -4.39
N ALA A 46 1.14 -3.96 -3.88
CA ALA A 46 1.37 -3.88 -2.45
C ALA A 46 0.85 -2.56 -1.85
N LEU A 47 0.95 -1.45 -2.58
CA LEU A 47 0.39 -0.16 -2.14
C LEU A 47 -1.14 -0.16 -2.08
N LEU A 48 -1.82 -0.83 -3.02
CA LEU A 48 -3.28 -1.02 -2.96
C LEU A 48 -3.68 -1.86 -1.74
N ASP A 49 -3.00 -2.99 -1.53
CA ASP A 49 -3.27 -3.92 -0.43
C ASP A 49 -3.06 -3.26 0.94
N MET A 50 -1.92 -2.57 1.13
CA MET A 50 -1.62 -1.87 2.38
C MET A 50 -2.61 -0.73 2.67
N ARG A 51 -3.11 -0.04 1.64
CA ARG A 51 -3.99 1.12 1.82
C ARG A 51 -5.43 0.73 2.18
N TRP A 52 -5.89 -0.43 1.76
CA TRP A 52 -7.29 -0.85 1.86
C TRP A 52 -7.46 -2.18 2.60
N VAL A 53 -6.77 -2.31 3.73
CA VAL A 53 -6.98 -3.43 4.66
C VAL A 53 -8.42 -3.37 5.18
N ASP A 54 -9.15 -4.49 5.13
CA ASP A 54 -10.54 -4.62 5.59
C ASP A 54 -11.56 -3.66 4.92
N VAL A 55 -11.24 -3.19 3.71
CA VAL A 55 -12.04 -2.21 2.94
C VAL A 55 -13.49 -2.61 2.71
N GLN A 56 -13.82 -3.91 2.69
CA GLN A 56 -15.19 -4.38 2.53
C GLN A 56 -16.15 -3.78 3.59
N SER A 57 -15.66 -3.53 4.80
CA SER A 57 -16.46 -2.95 5.89
C SER A 57 -16.74 -1.45 5.71
N GLU A 58 -15.96 -0.78 4.89
CA GLU A 58 -16.04 0.66 4.63
C GLU A 58 -16.81 0.98 3.34
N LEU A 59 -17.09 -0.01 2.51
CA LEU A 59 -17.73 0.15 1.21
C LEU A 59 -19.20 -0.28 1.22
N SER A 60 -20.00 0.38 0.37
CA SER A 60 -21.31 -0.15 0.00
C SER A 60 -21.17 -1.45 -0.80
N GLU A 61 -22.24 -2.23 -0.93
CA GLU A 61 -22.20 -3.44 -1.76
C GLU A 61 -21.82 -3.15 -3.22
N GLY A 62 -22.31 -2.04 -3.78
CA GLY A 62 -21.97 -1.62 -5.15
C GLY A 62 -20.50 -1.23 -5.29
N ASP A 63 -19.98 -0.46 -4.33
CA ASP A 63 -18.57 -0.05 -4.34
C ASP A 63 -17.64 -1.24 -4.08
N TRP A 64 -18.07 -2.23 -3.28
CA TRP A 64 -17.32 -3.46 -3.07
C TRP A 64 -17.16 -4.26 -4.36
N VAL A 65 -18.22 -4.37 -5.16
CA VAL A 65 -18.16 -5.02 -6.48
C VAL A 65 -17.19 -4.29 -7.41
N GLU A 66 -17.25 -2.96 -7.48
CA GLU A 66 -16.32 -2.17 -8.29
C GLU A 66 -14.87 -2.26 -7.78
N PHE A 67 -14.67 -2.28 -6.46
CA PHE A 67 -13.36 -2.51 -5.86
C PHE A 67 -12.79 -3.87 -6.27
N GLN A 68 -13.58 -4.94 -6.18
CA GLN A 68 -13.15 -6.27 -6.60
C GLN A 68 -12.83 -6.32 -8.10
N ARG A 69 -13.61 -5.61 -8.92
CA ARG A 69 -13.40 -5.54 -10.37
C ARG A 69 -12.15 -4.74 -10.76
N LEU A 70 -11.84 -3.65 -10.07
CA LEU A 70 -10.76 -2.72 -10.49
C LEU A 70 -9.45 -2.89 -9.72
N CYS A 71 -9.49 -3.34 -8.46
CA CYS A 71 -8.33 -3.30 -7.56
C CYS A 71 -7.73 -4.68 -7.26
N LEU A 72 -8.38 -5.79 -7.66
CA LEU A 72 -7.83 -7.13 -7.48
C LEU A 72 -6.98 -7.55 -8.70
N PRO A 73 -5.72 -8.00 -8.50
CA PRO A 73 -4.85 -8.43 -9.60
C PRO A 73 -5.38 -9.59 -10.45
N GLU A 74 -6.29 -10.39 -9.88
CA GLU A 74 -6.94 -11.53 -10.56
C GLU A 74 -8.11 -11.09 -11.45
N SER A 75 -8.58 -9.86 -11.31
CA SER A 75 -9.66 -9.33 -12.14
C SER A 75 -9.17 -9.08 -13.57
N PRO A 76 -9.95 -9.46 -14.60
CA PRO A 76 -9.62 -9.11 -15.99
C PRO A 76 -9.68 -7.60 -16.25
N ASP A 77 -10.37 -6.85 -15.39
CA ASP A 77 -10.55 -5.40 -15.47
C ASP A 77 -9.59 -4.66 -14.50
N PHE A 78 -8.53 -5.32 -14.05
CA PHE A 78 -7.58 -4.74 -13.11
C PHE A 78 -7.01 -3.41 -13.64
N ILE A 79 -7.10 -2.37 -12.84
CA ILE A 79 -6.86 -0.99 -13.29
C ILE A 79 -5.43 -0.76 -13.82
N MET A 80 -4.46 -1.54 -13.35
CA MET A 80 -3.06 -1.44 -13.81
C MET A 80 -2.80 -2.13 -15.16
N ASP A 81 -3.76 -2.90 -15.68
CA ASP A 81 -3.67 -3.55 -17.00
C ASP A 81 -4.22 -2.65 -18.12
N LEU A 82 -4.78 -1.48 -17.78
CA LEU A 82 -5.20 -0.47 -18.74
C LEU A 82 -3.99 0.22 -19.36
N LEU A 83 -3.93 0.25 -20.70
CA LEU A 83 -2.80 0.79 -21.49
C LEU A 83 -2.63 2.31 -21.40
N ASP A 84 -3.54 3.02 -20.73
CA ASP A 84 -3.51 4.46 -20.48
C ASP A 84 -3.49 4.79 -18.98
N TYR A 85 -3.21 3.79 -18.13
CA TYR A 85 -3.17 4.01 -16.69
C TYR A 85 -1.94 4.82 -16.26
N TYR A 86 -2.20 5.86 -15.47
CA TYR A 86 -1.18 6.66 -14.81
C TYR A 86 -1.44 6.60 -13.30
N ALA A 87 -0.41 6.21 -12.54
CA ALA A 87 -0.50 6.15 -11.09
C ALA A 87 0.41 7.22 -10.46
N PHE A 88 -0.14 7.95 -9.49
CA PHE A 88 0.61 8.79 -8.58
C PHE A 88 0.41 8.27 -7.15
N PHE A 89 1.49 8.12 -6.41
CA PHE A 89 1.45 7.62 -5.05
C PHE A 89 2.26 8.49 -4.09
N THR A 90 1.78 8.55 -2.86
CA THR A 90 2.54 9.08 -1.73
C THR A 90 2.42 8.11 -0.56
N TYR A 91 3.54 7.76 0.07
CA TYR A 91 3.53 6.97 1.30
C TYR A 91 4.63 7.42 2.25
N SER A 92 4.42 7.17 3.53
CA SER A 92 5.45 7.39 4.56
C SER A 92 5.84 6.05 5.14
N MET A 93 7.12 5.70 5.05
CA MET A 93 7.65 4.52 5.71
C MET A 93 8.15 4.91 7.10
N PHE A 94 7.65 4.21 8.12
CA PHE A 94 8.15 4.33 9.48
C PHE A 94 9.06 3.14 9.81
N ARG A 95 10.21 3.39 10.43
CA ARG A 95 11.13 2.34 10.90
C ARG A 95 11.46 2.60 12.36
N GLY A 96 11.51 1.55 13.16
CA GLY A 96 11.96 1.60 14.55
C GLY A 96 12.51 0.25 15.02
N GLN A 97 13.35 0.27 16.05
CA GLN A 97 13.85 -0.95 16.67
C GLN A 97 12.97 -1.36 17.85
N VAL A 98 12.58 -2.64 17.89
CA VAL A 98 11.90 -3.26 19.04
C VAL A 98 12.96 -4.03 19.82
N ARG A 99 13.12 -3.74 21.13
CA ARG A 99 13.90 -4.62 22.03
C ARG A 99 12.96 -5.62 22.67
N GLY A 100 13.36 -6.89 22.64
CA GLY A 100 12.79 -7.96 23.46
C GLY A 100 13.35 -7.94 24.88
#